data_AF-A0AAD1YU39-F1
#
_entry.id   AF-A0AAD1YU39-F1
#
_cell.length_a   1.000
_cell.length_b   1.000
_cell.length_c   1.000
_cell.angle_alpha   90.00
_cell.angle_beta   90.00
_cell.angle_gamma   90.00
#
_symmetry.space_group_name_H-M   'P 1'
#
loop_
_entity.id
_entity.type
_entity.pdbx_description
1 polymer ?
#
loop_
_entity_poly.entity_id
_entity_poly.type
_entity_poly.pdbx_seq_one_letter_code
_entity_poly.pdbx_strand_id
1 'polypeptide(L)'
;MAFFHAELGLMNCSTIIQYCPSKLATAAVYAARCTLNKTPLWNETLNHHTGYSEDQLMECAKLLVQFHSGAAEKKLKAVSRKYSNPDRAAVALFPPARNLILA
;
A
#
# COMPACT_ATOMS: atom_id res chain seq x y z
N MET A 1 -6.11 -2.37 5.60
CA MET A 1 -4.88 -1.69 5.14
C MET A 1 -4.38 -2.21 3.80
N ALA A 2 -3.95 -3.47 3.67
CA ALA A 2 -3.39 -3.96 2.40
C ALA A 2 -4.38 -3.84 1.21
N PHE A 3 -5.65 -4.25 1.39
CA PHE A 3 -6.68 -4.09 0.37
C PHE A 3 -6.95 -2.63 -0.02
N PHE A 4 -6.82 -1.71 0.94
CA PHE A 4 -6.97 -0.28 0.68
C PHE A 4 -5.83 0.23 -0.22
N HIS A 5 -4.57 -0.11 0.09
CA HIS A 5 -3.43 0.22 -0.77
C HIS A 5 -3.55 -0.42 -2.16
N ALA A 6 -3.93 -1.70 -2.25
CA ALA A 6 -4.13 -2.37 -3.52
C ALA A 6 -5.19 -1.66 -4.38
N GLU A 7 -6.36 -1.34 -3.82
CA GLU A 7 -7.40 -0.62 -4.55
C GLU A 7 -6.97 0.78 -4.97
N LEU A 8 -6.21 1.51 -4.13
CA LEU A 8 -5.62 2.79 -4.54
C LEU A 8 -4.65 2.65 -5.72
N GLY A 9 -3.84 1.59 -5.73
CA GLY A 9 -2.95 1.27 -6.84
C GLY A 9 -3.70 0.96 -8.14
N LEU A 10 -4.80 0.21 -8.04
CA LEU A 10 -5.67 -0.15 -9.17
C LEU A 10 -6.42 1.05 -9.76
N MET A 11 -6.61 2.14 -9.01
CA MET A 11 -7.17 3.37 -9.56
C MET A 11 -6.24 4.05 -10.57
N ASN A 12 -4.97 3.63 -10.67
CA ASN A 12 -3.98 4.19 -11.56
C ASN A 12 -3.51 3.15 -12.60
N CYS A 13 -3.88 3.35 -13.86
CA CYS A 13 -3.58 2.40 -14.94
C CYS A 13 -2.08 2.13 -15.10
N SER A 14 -1.21 3.14 -14.90
CA SER A 14 0.24 2.96 -15.03
C SER A 14 0.78 1.92 -14.04
N THR A 15 0.23 1.85 -12.83
CA THR A 15 0.64 0.87 -11.81
C THR A 15 0.31 -0.57 -12.25
N ILE A 16 -0.86 -0.75 -12.86
CA ILE A 16 -1.35 -2.06 -13.34
C ILE A 16 -0.52 -2.56 -14.51
N ILE A 17 -0.06 -1.66 -15.37
CA ILE A 17 0.77 -1.99 -16.53
C ILE A 17 2.21 -2.29 -16.09
N GLN A 18 2.73 -1.55 -15.10
CA GLN A 18 4.13 -1.65 -14.67
C GLN A 18 4.42 -2.84 -13.75
N TYR A 19 3.46 -3.27 -12.93
CA TYR A 19 3.67 -4.33 -11.94
C TYR A 19 2.72 -5.50 -12.14
N CYS A 20 3.24 -6.72 -12.08
CA CYS A 20 2.40 -7.90 -12.05
C CYS A 20 1.53 -7.95 -10.77
N PRO A 21 0.37 -8.63 -10.80
CA PRO A 21 -0.54 -8.68 -9.65
C PRO A 21 0.10 -9.19 -8.36
N SER A 22 1.00 -10.17 -8.44
CA SER A 22 1.71 -10.72 -7.27
C SER A 22 2.60 -9.67 -6.59
N LYS A 23 3.36 -8.90 -7.38
CA LYS A 23 4.23 -7.85 -6.89
C LYS A 23 3.42 -6.70 -6.29
N LEU A 24 2.32 -6.29 -6.94
CA LEU A 24 1.43 -5.26 -6.42
C LEU A 24 0.79 -5.67 -5.08
N ALA A 25 0.30 -6.91 -4.98
CA ALA A 25 -0.28 -7.44 -3.74
C ALA A 25 0.75 -7.47 -2.60
N THR A 26 1.98 -7.92 -2.90
CA THR A 26 3.08 -8.00 -1.92
C THR A 26 3.51 -6.61 -1.46
N ALA A 27 3.64 -5.65 -2.39
CA ALA A 27 3.93 -4.25 -2.08
C ALA A 27 2.83 -3.59 -1.24
N ALA A 28 1.56 -3.92 -1.47
CA ALA A 28 0.44 -3.44 -0.66
C ALA A 28 0.48 -3.97 0.78
N VAL A 29 0.91 -5.23 0.97
CA VAL A 29 1.18 -5.79 2.31
C VAL A 29 2.35 -5.07 2.97
N TYR A 30 3.44 -4.85 2.24
CA TYR A 30 4.61 -4.14 2.76
C TYR A 30 4.26 -2.69 3.17
N ALA A 31 3.55 -1.94 2.32
CA ALA A 31 3.08 -0.58 2.64
C ALA A 31 2.13 -0.55 3.85
N ALA A 32 1.25 -1.55 3.99
CA ALA A 32 0.38 -1.70 5.15
C ALA A 32 1.17 -1.94 6.44
N ARG A 33 2.20 -2.79 6.39
CA ARG A 33 3.09 -3.06 7.54
C ARG A 33 3.86 -1.82 7.96
N CYS A 34 4.32 -1.01 6.99
CA CYS A 34 4.96 0.27 7.25
C CYS A 34 3.99 1.28 7.88
N THR A 35 2.76 1.37 7.37
CA THR A 35 1.71 2.26 7.94
C THR A 35 1.37 1.89 9.38
N LEU A 36 1.44 0.59 9.70
CA LEU A 36 1.13 0.07 11.04
C LEU A 36 2.37 -0.08 11.93
N ASN A 37 3.53 0.40 11.51
CA ASN A 37 4.81 0.28 12.23
C ASN A 37 5.11 -1.15 12.74
N LYS A 38 4.85 -2.17 11.90
CA LYS A 38 5.12 -3.58 12.26
C LYS A 38 6.61 -3.89 12.13
N THR A 39 7.22 -4.41 13.19
CA THR A 39 8.63 -4.84 13.19
C THR A 39 8.76 -6.38 13.19
N PRO A 40 9.67 -6.95 12.39
CA PRO A 40 10.37 -6.30 11.27
C PRO A 40 9.39 -5.94 10.13
N LEU A 41 9.72 -4.92 9.33
CA LEU A 41 8.84 -4.43 8.25
C LEU A 41 8.63 -5.50 7.17
N TRP A 42 9.70 -6.20 6.82
CA TRP A 42 9.69 -7.40 5.97
C TRP A 42 10.42 -8.52 6.70
N ASN A 43 9.85 -9.72 6.77
CA ASN A 43 10.45 -10.85 7.50
C ASN A 43 10.79 -12.01 6.56
N GLU A 44 11.61 -12.93 7.06
CA GLU A 44 12.06 -14.10 6.31
C GLU A 44 10.88 -14.96 5.82
N THR A 45 9.83 -15.11 6.62
CA THR A 45 8.61 -15.85 6.23
C THR A 45 7.93 -15.23 5.01
N LEU A 46 7.79 -13.90 4.97
CA LEU A 46 7.19 -13.19 3.83
C LEU A 46 8.09 -13.30 2.60
N ASN A 47 9.40 -13.17 2.76
CA ASN A 47 10.34 -13.39 1.66
C ASN A 47 10.26 -14.82 1.13
N HIS A 48 10.23 -15.82 2.01
CA HIS A 48 10.15 -17.24 1.65
C HIS A 48 8.87 -17.58 0.85
N HIS A 49 7.71 -17.08 1.29
CA HIS A 49 6.44 -17.39 0.62
C HIS A 49 6.15 -16.57 -0.65
N THR A 50 6.73 -15.37 -0.75
CA THR A 50 6.45 -14.48 -1.90
C THR A 50 7.59 -14.46 -2.92
N GLY A 51 8.80 -14.85 -2.52
CA GLY A 51 10.02 -14.76 -3.31
C GLY A 51 10.55 -13.33 -3.51
N TYR A 52 9.95 -12.32 -2.84
CA TYR A 52 10.33 -10.92 -2.99
C TYR A 52 11.13 -10.40 -1.79
N SER A 53 12.25 -9.74 -2.09
CA SER A 53 13.00 -8.96 -1.10
C SER A 53 12.36 -7.59 -0.86
N GLU A 54 12.74 -6.95 0.26
CA GLU A 54 12.28 -5.60 0.59
C GLU A 54 12.63 -4.59 -0.52
N ASP A 55 13.86 -4.64 -1.05
CA ASP A 55 14.33 -3.77 -2.13
C ASP A 55 13.48 -3.90 -3.40
N GLN A 56 13.05 -5.12 -3.73
CA GLN A 56 12.22 -5.35 -4.90
C GLN A 56 10.82 -4.74 -4.77
N LEU A 57 10.34 -4.56 -3.54
CA LEU A 57 9.00 -4.05 -3.23
C LEU A 57 8.98 -2.54 -2.96
N MET A 58 10.11 -1.99 -2.54
CA MET A 58 10.28 -0.61 -2.10
C MET A 58 9.60 0.39 -3.06
N GLU A 59 9.97 0.37 -4.33
CA GLU A 59 9.47 1.33 -5.33
C GLU A 59 7.94 1.26 -5.52
N CYS A 60 7.40 0.04 -5.58
CA CYS A 60 5.96 -0.15 -5.71
C CYS A 60 5.23 0.31 -4.44
N ALA A 61 5.78 0.01 -3.27
CA ALA A 61 5.20 0.45 -2.00
C ALA A 61 5.24 1.97 -1.83
N LYS A 62 6.34 2.63 -2.23
CA LYS A 62 6.45 4.10 -2.25
C LYS A 62 5.32 4.73 -3.07
N LEU A 63 5.06 4.21 -4.27
CA LEU A 63 3.93 4.66 -5.11
C LEU A 63 2.58 4.47 -4.40
N LEU A 64 2.34 3.32 -3.77
CA LEU A 64 1.10 3.06 -3.05
C LEU A 64 0.89 4.00 -1.85
N VAL A 65 1.96 4.38 -1.15
CA VAL A 65 1.89 5.35 -0.05
C VAL A 65 1.72 6.77 -0.58
N GLN A 66 2.31 7.13 -1.72
CA GLN A 66 2.05 8.41 -2.39
C GLN A 66 0.58 8.54 -2.83
N PHE A 67 -0.03 7.45 -3.32
CA PHE A 67 -1.46 7.45 -3.61
C PHE A 67 -2.31 7.61 -2.35
N HIS A 68 -1.87 7.03 -1.24
CA HIS A 68 -2.52 7.21 0.06
C HIS A 68 -2.42 8.68 0.51
N SER A 69 -1.25 9.31 0.46
CA SER A 69 -1.08 10.71 0.86
C SER A 69 -1.92 11.68 0.02
N GLY A 70 -2.05 11.43 -1.29
CA GLY A 70 -2.90 12.23 -2.18
C GLY A 70 -4.39 11.86 -2.17
N ALA A 71 -4.81 10.82 -1.45
CA ALA A 71 -6.19 10.31 -1.53
C ALA A 71 -7.24 11.32 -1.04
N ALA A 72 -6.87 12.20 -0.11
CA ALA A 72 -7.78 13.24 0.41
C ALA A 72 -8.07 14.35 -0.63
N GLU A 73 -7.13 14.62 -1.52
CA GLU A 73 -7.18 15.73 -2.50
C GLU A 73 -7.71 15.29 -3.87
N LYS A 74 -7.67 13.99 -4.17
CA LYS A 74 -8.16 13.46 -5.47
C LYS A 74 -9.66 13.66 -5.66
N LYS A 75 -10.06 13.91 -6.92
CA LYS A 75 -11.46 14.01 -7.37
C LYS A 75 -12.25 12.72 -7.12
N LEU A 76 -11.60 11.56 -7.29
CA LEU A 76 -12.21 10.25 -7.08
C LEU A 76 -11.98 9.77 -5.64
N LYS A 77 -13.01 9.86 -4.80
CA LYS A 77 -12.95 9.51 -3.37
C LYS A 77 -13.65 8.21 -3.00
N ALA A 78 -14.08 7.41 -3.98
CA ALA A 78 -14.88 6.20 -3.74
C ALA A 78 -14.15 5.18 -2.84
N VAL A 79 -12.87 4.90 -3.11
CA VAL A 79 -12.06 3.99 -2.30
C VAL A 79 -11.83 4.53 -0.88
N SER A 80 -11.48 5.81 -0.75
CA SER A 80 -11.32 6.44 0.57
C SER A 80 -12.61 6.34 1.39
N ARG A 81 -13.78 6.72 0.83
CA ARG A 81 -15.09 6.59 1.50
C ARG A 81 -15.40 5.15 1.91
N LYS A 82 -15.17 4.19 1.01
CA LYS A 82 -15.37 2.75 1.28
C LYS A 82 -14.57 2.30 2.51
N TYR A 83 -13.30 2.69 2.59
CA TYR A 83 -12.39 2.26 3.66
C TYR A 83 -12.36 3.19 4.88
N SER A 84 -13.11 4.30 4.88
CA SER A 84 -13.43 5.08 6.08
C SER A 84 -14.57 4.47 6.89
N ASN A 85 -15.34 3.53 6.33
CA ASN A 85 -16.40 2.84 7.06
C ASN A 85 -15.81 2.04 8.25
N PRO A 86 -16.37 2.17 9.48
CA PRO A 86 -16.01 1.36 10.65
C PRO A 86 -16.02 -0.16 10.41
N ASP A 87 -16.90 -0.68 9.56
CA ASP A 87 -16.96 -2.11 9.19
C ASP A 87 -15.67 -2.59 8.50
N ARG A 88 -14.90 -1.64 7.93
CA ARG A 88 -13.58 -1.88 7.33
C ARG A 88 -12.45 -1.37 8.21
N ALA A 89 -12.69 -1.25 9.52
CA ALA A 89 -11.79 -0.71 10.53
C ALA A 89 -11.31 0.73 10.25
N ALA A 90 -12.07 1.50 9.46
CA ALA A 90 -11.77 2.89 9.12
C ALA A 90 -10.32 3.15 8.67
N VAL A 91 -9.72 2.17 8.00
CA VAL A 91 -8.29 2.14 7.65
C VAL A 91 -7.85 3.29 6.75
N ALA A 92 -8.76 3.93 6.00
CA ALA A 92 -8.44 5.11 5.21
C ALA A 92 -8.17 6.37 6.04
N LEU A 93 -8.46 6.36 7.35
CA LEU A 93 -8.24 7.49 8.26
C LEU A 93 -6.84 7.49 8.90
N PHE A 94 -6.06 6.43 8.71
CA PHE A 94 -4.70 6.38 9.23
C PHE A 94 -3.78 7.29 8.42
N PRO A 95 -2.74 7.88 9.04
CA PRO A 95 -1.74 8.65 8.29
C PRO A 95 -0.95 7.74 7.34
N PRO A 96 -0.56 8.23 6.15
CA PRO A 96 0.34 7.49 5.26
C PRO A 96 1.71 7.27 5.91
N ALA A 97 2.38 6.17 5.57
CA ALA A 97 3.71 5.81 6.04
C ALA A 97 4.80 6.77 5.49
N ARG A 98 4.92 7.96 6.08
CA ARG A 98 5.86 9.01 5.62
C ARG A 98 7.31 8.55 5.53
N ASN A 99 7.72 7.62 6.39
CA ASN A 99 9.07 7.04 6.39
C ASN A 99 9.45 6.38 5.05
N LEU A 100 8.47 5.84 4.30
CA LEU A 100 8.72 5.28 2.97
C LEU A 100 8.90 6.36 1.90
N ILE A 101 8.27 7.53 2.05
CA ILE A 101 8.31 8.61 1.04
C ILE A 101 9.55 9.51 1.23
N LEU A 102 10.04 9.62 2.47
CA LEU A 102 11.19 10.46 2.82
C LEU A 102 12.55 9.74 2.72
N ALA A 103 12.54 8.44 2.40
CA ALA A 103 13.72 7.57 2.31
C ALA A 103 14.17 7.31 0.87
#